data_AF-A0A8J5EXQ1-F1
#
_entry.id   AF-A0A8J5EXQ1-F1
#
_cell.length_a   1.000
_cell.length_b   1.000
_cell.length_c   1.000
_cell.angle_alpha   90.00
_cell.angle_beta   90.00
_cell.angle_gamma   90.00
#
_symmetry.space_group_name_H-M   'P 1'
#
loop_
_entity.id
_entity.type
_entity.pdbx_description
1 polymer ?
#
loop_
_entity_poly.entity_id
_entity_poly.type
_entity_poly.pdbx_seq_one_letter_code
_entity_poly.pdbx_strand_id
1 'polypeptide(L)'
;MRAMQQQFERMNVVFNEIRDRLDRHEDRLEQLQQEPLPRHRRLDQRPHFAPNVPDDDYDDGASNEVVSNATRRRARAIRPERPRHNIVIQGRAYCDTCRAGFETTATTYVEGAKVKLVCTNFTSGELTYTSEATTDSTGTYQISVEHDHQEENCDIRLLKSSQSDCSEINEGRNRAPIVVTHNVGIASNVRYANSLGFLKEKPLSNCGQILMQYALGTED
;
A
#
# COMPACT_ATOMS: atom_id res chain seq x y z
N MET A 1 23.45 31.92 -33.30
CA MET A 1 22.01 32.19 -33.05
C MET A 1 21.07 31.15 -33.66
N ARG A 2 21.31 30.61 -34.86
CA ARG A 2 20.41 29.61 -35.50
C ARG A 2 20.24 28.29 -34.73
N ALA A 3 21.27 27.82 -34.02
CA ALA A 3 21.21 26.57 -33.25
C ALA A 3 20.26 26.64 -32.02
N MET A 4 20.20 27.78 -31.32
CA MET A 4 19.27 27.97 -30.20
C MET A 4 17.81 28.09 -30.67
N GLN A 5 17.59 28.68 -31.85
CA GLN A 5 16.26 28.79 -32.45
C GLN A 5 15.73 27.42 -32.90
N GLN A 6 16.59 26.56 -33.47
CA GLN A 6 16.26 25.17 -33.79
C GLN A 6 15.95 24.33 -32.54
N GLN A 7 16.66 24.55 -31.44
CA GLN A 7 16.34 23.88 -30.17
C GLN A 7 14.98 24.31 -29.61
N PHE A 8 14.65 25.60 -29.70
CA PHE A 8 13.37 26.12 -29.23
C PHE A 8 12.19 25.60 -30.07
N GLU A 9 12.32 25.55 -31.40
CA GLU A 9 11.31 24.99 -32.29
C GLU A 9 11.08 23.50 -32.04
N ARG A 10 12.16 22.72 -31.84
CA ARG A 10 12.06 21.30 -31.47
C ARG A 10 11.36 21.11 -30.13
N MET A 11 11.63 21.97 -29.16
CA MET A 11 10.99 21.92 -27.85
C MET A 11 9.50 22.24 -27.94
N ASN A 12 9.11 23.22 -28.76
CA ASN A 12 7.70 23.58 -28.97
C ASN A 12 6.91 22.45 -29.64
N VAL A 13 7.50 21.72 -30.58
CA VAL A 13 6.85 20.54 -31.18
C VAL A 13 6.57 19.47 -30.10
N VAL A 14 7.53 19.20 -29.23
CA VAL A 14 7.38 18.25 -28.12
C VAL A 14 6.33 18.72 -27.11
N PHE A 15 6.33 20.01 -26.76
CA PHE A 15 5.34 20.56 -25.83
C PHE A 15 3.92 20.53 -26.41
N ASN A 16 3.76 20.78 -27.71
CA ASN A 16 2.46 20.66 -28.36
C ASN A 16 1.99 19.20 -28.41
N GLU A 17 2.88 18.24 -28.65
CA GLU A 17 2.54 16.80 -28.62
C GLU A 17 2.13 16.32 -27.22
N ILE A 18 2.76 16.85 -26.17
CA ILE A 18 2.39 16.58 -24.77
C ILE A 18 1.00 17.16 -24.48
N ARG A 19 0.72 18.38 -24.94
CA ARG A 19 -0.59 19.03 -24.77
C ARG A 19 -1.70 18.23 -25.46
N ASP A 20 -1.48 17.82 -26.71
CA ASP A 20 -2.43 16.99 -27.46
C ASP A 20 -2.66 15.63 -26.80
N ARG A 21 -1.66 15.07 -26.11
CA ARG A 21 -1.83 13.83 -25.33
C ARG A 21 -2.64 14.04 -24.06
N LEU A 22 -2.47 15.18 -23.37
CA LEU A 22 -3.23 15.52 -22.18
C LEU A 22 -4.70 15.78 -22.52
N ASP A 23 -4.97 16.53 -23.60
CA ASP A 23 -6.34 16.82 -24.06
C ASP A 23 -7.08 15.51 -24.40
N ARG A 24 -6.43 14.56 -25.09
CA ARG A 24 -7.00 13.22 -25.36
C ARG A 24 -7.29 12.40 -24.10
N HIS A 25 -6.54 12.62 -23.02
CA HIS A 25 -6.79 11.94 -21.75
C HIS A 25 -7.98 12.55 -21.03
N GLU A 26 -8.18 13.87 -21.13
CA GLU A 26 -9.32 14.58 -20.58
C GLU A 26 -10.62 14.15 -21.29
N ASP A 27 -10.62 14.06 -22.62
CA ASP A 27 -11.75 13.55 -23.40
C ASP A 27 -12.15 12.10 -23.00
N ARG A 28 -11.17 11.22 -22.76
CA ARG A 28 -11.44 9.84 -22.30
C ARG A 28 -12.01 9.80 -20.89
N LEU A 29 -11.60 10.71 -20.01
CA LEU A 29 -12.13 10.79 -18.65
C LEU A 29 -13.58 11.28 -18.65
N GLU A 30 -13.93 12.26 -19.49
CA GLU A 30 -15.31 12.71 -19.65
C GLU A 30 -16.20 11.60 -20.23
N GLN A 31 -15.69 10.82 -21.17
CA GLN A 31 -16.42 9.70 -21.77
C GLN A 31 -16.71 8.58 -20.76
N LEU A 32 -15.77 8.30 -19.85
CA LEU A 32 -15.96 7.34 -18.75
C LEU A 32 -16.97 7.82 -17.70
N GLN A 33 -17.08 9.13 -17.48
CA GLN A 33 -18.07 9.69 -16.55
C GLN A 33 -19.49 9.69 -17.13
N GLN A 34 -19.64 9.59 -18.46
CA GLN A 34 -20.94 9.57 -19.14
C GLN A 34 -21.47 8.14 -19.41
N GLU A 35 -20.68 7.09 -19.14
CA GLU A 35 -21.21 5.72 -19.19
C GLU A 35 -22.22 5.49 -18.05
N PRO A 36 -23.46 5.08 -18.35
CA PRO A 36 -24.41 4.75 -17.30
C PRO A 36 -23.93 3.52 -16.55
N LEU A 37 -23.77 3.65 -15.22
CA LEU A 37 -23.49 2.54 -14.32
C LEU A 37 -24.44 1.36 -14.63
N PRO A 38 -23.93 0.14 -14.84
CA PRO A 38 -24.78 -1.01 -15.09
C PRO A 38 -25.73 -1.19 -13.90
N ARG A 39 -27.05 -1.21 -14.18
CA ARG A 39 -28.07 -1.49 -13.18
C ARG A 39 -27.80 -2.88 -12.60
N HIS A 40 -27.27 -2.92 -11.38
CA HIS A 40 -27.24 -4.15 -10.59
C HIS A 40 -28.68 -4.67 -10.46
N ARG A 41 -28.95 -5.80 -11.10
CA ARG A 41 -30.13 -6.62 -10.82
C ARG A 41 -30.09 -6.93 -9.33
N ARG A 42 -31.11 -6.50 -8.58
CA ARG A 42 -31.33 -6.95 -7.20
C ARG A 42 -31.40 -8.47 -7.23
N LEU A 43 -30.40 -9.14 -6.66
CA LEU A 43 -30.55 -10.52 -6.23
C LEU A 43 -31.45 -10.47 -5.00
N ASP A 44 -32.74 -10.72 -5.23
CA ASP A 44 -33.71 -10.96 -4.18
C ASP A 44 -33.29 -12.21 -3.38
N GLN A 45 -33.27 -12.03 -2.05
CA GLN A 45 -33.40 -13.03 -0.99
C GLN A 45 -32.30 -14.11 -0.86
N ARG A 46 -31.38 -13.87 0.08
CA ARG A 46 -30.84 -14.92 0.97
C ARG A 46 -31.24 -14.56 2.41
N PRO A 47 -31.73 -15.51 3.22
CA PRO A 47 -32.14 -15.24 4.59
C PRO A 47 -30.94 -14.82 5.44
N HIS A 48 -31.12 -13.75 6.20
CA HIS A 48 -30.16 -13.26 7.19
C HIS A 48 -29.93 -14.33 8.26
N PHE A 49 -28.76 -14.96 8.24
CA PHE A 49 -28.17 -15.53 9.45
C PHE A 49 -27.46 -14.38 10.17
N ALA A 50 -28.09 -13.86 11.23
CA ALA A 50 -27.45 -12.92 12.15
C ALA A 50 -26.40 -13.68 12.98
N PRO A 51 -25.11 -13.28 12.97
CA PRO A 51 -24.19 -13.70 14.01
C PRO A 51 -24.57 -12.95 15.29
N ASN A 52 -24.71 -13.68 16.40
CA ASN A 52 -24.81 -13.08 17.72
C ASN A 52 -23.51 -12.29 18.00
N VAL A 53 -23.57 -10.96 17.91
CA VAL A 53 -22.53 -10.06 18.39
C VAL A 53 -22.92 -9.66 19.82
N PRO A 54 -22.06 -9.85 20.84
CA PRO A 54 -22.32 -9.38 22.19
C PRO A 54 -22.54 -7.87 22.20
N ASP A 55 -23.52 -7.42 22.98
CA ASP A 55 -23.86 -6.02 23.19
C ASP A 55 -22.68 -5.28 23.85
N ASP A 56 -21.90 -4.54 23.05
CA ASP A 56 -20.99 -3.51 23.57
C ASP A 56 -21.72 -2.16 23.54
N ASP A 57 -21.86 -1.56 24.72
CA ASP A 57 -22.65 -0.39 25.06
C ASP A 57 -22.61 0.75 24.02
N TYR A 58 -23.73 0.93 23.32
CA TYR A 58 -24.01 2.07 22.45
C TYR A 58 -24.70 3.18 23.28
N ASP A 59 -23.94 4.14 23.79
CA ASP A 59 -24.48 5.29 24.53
C ASP A 59 -25.09 6.33 23.56
N ASP A 60 -26.42 6.37 23.53
CA ASP A 60 -27.25 7.35 22.84
C ASP A 60 -27.49 8.58 23.73
N GLY A 61 -26.74 9.64 23.46
CA GLY A 61 -26.81 10.91 24.19
C GLY A 61 -27.12 12.10 23.28
N ALA A 62 -28.15 12.00 22.44
CA ALA A 62 -28.68 13.15 21.69
C ALA A 62 -29.95 13.72 22.35
N SER A 63 -29.80 14.57 23.38
CA SER A 63 -30.92 15.40 23.85
C SER A 63 -30.93 16.76 23.14
N ASN A 64 -32.02 16.99 22.39
CA ASN A 64 -32.43 18.27 21.82
C ASN A 64 -32.38 19.42 22.85
N GLU A 65 -31.75 20.54 22.51
CA GLU A 65 -32.00 21.82 23.17
C GLU A 65 -32.43 22.88 22.16
N VAL A 66 -33.64 23.40 22.38
CA VAL A 66 -34.30 24.47 21.64
C VAL A 66 -33.52 25.77 21.82
N VAL A 67 -33.24 26.45 20.71
CA VAL A 67 -32.46 27.70 20.67
C VAL A 67 -33.17 28.81 21.45
N SER A 68 -32.48 29.37 22.45
CA SER A 68 -32.73 30.74 22.94
C SER A 68 -31.47 31.57 22.69
N ASN A 69 -31.60 32.58 21.82
CA ASN A 69 -30.52 33.48 21.42
C ASN A 69 -30.18 34.45 22.57
N ALA A 70 -29.10 34.16 23.30
CA ALA A 70 -28.36 35.18 24.07
C ALA A 70 -26.93 34.69 24.38
N THR A 71 -25.95 35.41 23.81
CA THR A 71 -24.57 35.55 24.32
C THR A 71 -23.88 34.30 24.89
N ARG A 72 -23.35 33.44 24.02
CA ARG A 72 -22.23 32.55 24.39
C ARG A 72 -21.16 32.62 23.32
N ARG A 73 -20.01 33.22 23.65
CA ARG A 73 -18.75 32.98 22.94
C ARG A 73 -18.50 31.47 23.04
N ARG A 74 -18.81 30.71 22.00
CA ARG A 74 -18.50 29.28 21.92
C ARG A 74 -16.98 29.17 21.82
N ALA A 75 -16.31 29.00 22.96
CA ALA A 75 -15.00 28.38 22.96
C ALA A 75 -15.18 27.04 22.26
N ARG A 76 -14.47 26.84 21.15
CA ARG A 76 -14.45 25.58 20.40
C ARG A 76 -13.89 24.54 21.38
N ALA A 77 -14.76 23.71 21.95
CA ALA A 77 -14.33 22.62 22.80
C ALA A 77 -13.36 21.76 21.97
N ILE A 78 -12.11 21.72 22.38
CA ILE A 78 -11.13 20.78 21.83
C ILE A 78 -11.69 19.41 22.20
N ARG A 79 -12.20 18.66 21.21
CA ARG A 79 -12.55 17.26 21.44
C ARG A 79 -11.29 16.56 21.91
N PRO A 80 -11.31 15.83 23.04
CA PRO A 80 -10.17 15.01 23.41
C PRO A 80 -9.91 14.03 22.25
N GLU A 81 -8.69 14.05 21.71
CA GLU A 81 -8.28 13.03 20.76
C GLU A 81 -8.43 11.67 21.45
N ARG A 82 -9.20 10.77 20.84
CA ARG A 82 -9.22 9.37 21.29
C ARG A 82 -7.77 8.88 21.23
N PRO A 83 -7.28 8.12 22.24
CA PRO A 83 -5.95 7.52 22.17
C PRO A 83 -5.84 6.76 20.85
N ARG A 84 -4.95 7.19 19.95
CA ARG A 84 -4.77 6.50 18.68
C ARG A 84 -4.05 5.19 19.00
N HIS A 85 -4.68 4.08 18.64
CA HIS A 85 -4.08 2.77 18.82
C HIS A 85 -2.84 2.64 17.92
N ASN A 86 -1.84 1.89 18.39
CA ASN A 86 -0.65 1.60 17.60
C ASN A 86 -1.03 0.97 16.26
N ILE A 87 -0.37 1.39 15.20
CA ILE A 87 -0.47 0.74 13.90
C ILE A 87 0.41 -0.51 13.93
N VAL A 88 -0.16 -1.66 13.57
CA VAL A 88 0.58 -2.93 13.44
C VAL A 88 0.81 -3.18 11.96
N ILE A 89 2.05 -3.11 11.52
CA ILE A 89 2.42 -3.48 10.16
C ILE A 89 2.70 -4.98 10.14
N GLN A 90 2.06 -5.70 9.22
CA GLN A 90 2.26 -7.12 9.01
C GLN A 90 2.62 -7.39 7.55
N GLY A 91 3.62 -8.23 7.31
CA GLY A 91 3.95 -8.69 5.98
C GLY A 91 4.72 -10.00 6.04
N ARG A 92 5.17 -10.50 4.87
CA ARG A 92 5.90 -11.77 4.79
C ARG A 92 7.21 -11.62 4.03
N ALA A 93 8.20 -12.42 4.40
CA ALA A 93 9.40 -12.61 3.61
C ALA A 93 9.42 -14.03 3.05
N TYR A 94 9.75 -14.14 1.76
CA TYR A 94 9.75 -15.41 1.05
C TYR A 94 11.03 -15.61 0.25
N CYS A 95 11.28 -16.86 -0.12
CA CYS A 95 12.32 -17.27 -1.03
C CYS A 95 11.71 -17.42 -2.43
N ASP A 96 12.14 -16.57 -3.35
CA ASP A 96 11.82 -16.63 -4.76
C ASP A 96 12.68 -17.71 -5.43
N THR A 97 12.18 -18.93 -5.33
CA THR A 97 12.82 -20.16 -5.82
C THR A 97 12.98 -20.21 -7.34
N CYS A 98 12.22 -19.37 -8.07
CA CYS A 98 12.28 -19.27 -9.52
C CYS A 98 12.79 -17.93 -10.03
N ARG A 99 13.18 -17.01 -9.14
CA ARG A 99 13.59 -15.64 -9.46
C ARG A 99 12.55 -14.91 -10.33
N ALA A 100 11.28 -15.18 -10.10
CA ALA A 100 10.14 -14.64 -10.85
C ALA A 100 9.83 -13.17 -10.49
N GLY A 101 10.08 -12.78 -9.23
CA GLY A 101 9.74 -11.48 -8.67
C GLY A 101 8.41 -11.40 -7.94
N PHE A 102 7.73 -12.52 -7.78
CA PHE A 102 6.42 -12.63 -7.12
C PHE A 102 6.26 -14.04 -6.52
N GLU A 103 5.28 -14.22 -5.65
CA GLU A 103 5.00 -15.52 -5.04
C GLU A 103 4.43 -16.50 -6.10
N THR A 104 5.09 -17.65 -6.26
CA THR A 104 4.67 -18.77 -7.11
C THR A 104 4.28 -19.98 -6.28
N THR A 105 3.74 -21.03 -6.92
CA THR A 105 3.44 -22.31 -6.25
C THR A 105 4.67 -23.01 -5.66
N ALA A 106 5.89 -22.66 -6.09
CA ALA A 106 7.15 -23.17 -5.53
C ALA A 106 7.78 -22.23 -4.50
N THR A 107 7.10 -21.14 -4.13
CA THR A 107 7.59 -20.21 -3.10
C THR A 107 7.63 -20.90 -1.73
N THR A 108 8.70 -20.64 -1.00
CA THR A 108 8.84 -21.05 0.40
C THR A 108 9.02 -19.81 1.26
N TYR A 109 8.46 -19.81 2.46
CA TYR A 109 8.59 -18.68 3.38
C TYR A 109 9.89 -18.79 4.18
N VAL A 110 10.50 -17.64 4.49
CA VAL A 110 11.79 -17.59 5.19
C VAL A 110 11.57 -17.22 6.64
N GLU A 111 11.70 -18.19 7.54
CA GLU A 111 11.75 -17.97 8.99
C GLU A 111 13.08 -17.31 9.38
N GLY A 112 13.07 -16.34 10.30
CA GLY A 112 14.29 -15.70 10.77
C GLY A 112 14.89 -14.66 9.81
N ALA A 113 14.19 -14.29 8.74
CA ALA A 113 14.57 -13.18 7.89
C ALA A 113 14.41 -11.85 8.63
N LYS A 114 15.36 -10.92 8.42
CA LYS A 114 15.31 -9.57 8.96
C LYS A 114 14.75 -8.60 7.93
N VAL A 115 13.82 -7.77 8.38
CA VAL A 115 13.23 -6.66 7.63
C VAL A 115 13.31 -5.38 8.44
N LYS A 116 13.16 -4.23 7.76
CA LYS A 116 13.23 -2.91 8.39
C LYS A 116 12.16 -1.99 7.84
N LEU A 117 11.38 -1.37 8.72
CA LEU A 117 10.62 -0.19 8.40
C LEU A 117 11.56 1.01 8.30
N VAL A 118 11.45 1.76 7.22
CA VAL A 118 12.20 2.98 6.97
C VAL A 118 11.17 4.05 6.61
N CYS A 119 11.05 5.08 7.44
CA CYS A 119 10.27 6.26 7.11
C CYS A 119 11.21 7.45 6.87
N THR A 120 10.91 8.20 5.83
CA THR A 120 11.65 9.40 5.46
C THR A 120 10.71 10.58 5.32
N ASN A 121 11.13 11.77 5.74
CA ASN A 121 10.35 12.98 5.53
C ASN A 121 10.00 13.14 4.03
N PHE A 122 8.73 13.43 3.74
CA PHE A 122 8.23 13.53 2.37
C PHE A 122 8.96 14.58 1.52
N THR A 123 9.35 15.71 2.14
CA THR A 123 9.96 16.85 1.45
C THR A 123 11.47 16.76 1.40
N SER A 124 12.14 16.51 2.54
CA SER A 124 13.61 16.49 2.60
C SER A 124 14.22 15.14 2.23
N GLY A 125 13.46 14.05 2.29
CA GLY A 125 13.97 12.69 2.09
C GLY A 125 14.86 12.19 3.24
N GLU A 126 14.98 12.95 4.33
CA GLU A 126 15.78 12.57 5.49
C GLU A 126 15.11 11.43 6.27
N LEU A 127 15.92 10.51 6.79
CA LEU A 127 15.46 9.43 7.66
C LEU A 127 14.88 9.99 8.95
N THR A 128 13.60 9.73 9.22
CA THR A 128 12.89 10.19 10.42
C THR A 128 12.68 9.06 11.42
N TYR A 129 12.42 7.86 10.92
CA TYR A 129 12.09 6.72 11.77
C TYR A 129 12.54 5.40 11.17
N THR A 130 12.91 4.47 12.06
CA THR A 130 13.19 3.11 11.66
C THR A 130 12.94 2.09 12.76
N SER A 131 12.52 0.89 12.36
CA SER A 131 12.28 -0.24 13.25
C SER A 131 12.58 -1.55 12.51
N GLU A 132 13.17 -2.53 13.20
CA GLU A 132 13.52 -3.83 12.62
C GLU A 132 12.62 -4.93 13.18
N ALA A 133 12.30 -5.91 12.35
CA ALA A 133 11.58 -7.11 12.75
C ALA A 133 12.22 -8.35 12.15
N THR A 134 11.95 -9.49 12.79
CA THR A 134 12.37 -10.81 12.33
C THR A 134 11.13 -11.63 12.03
N THR A 135 11.15 -12.40 10.94
CA THR A 135 10.02 -13.26 10.58
C THR A 135 9.93 -14.50 11.46
N ASP A 136 8.70 -14.93 11.73
CA ASP A 136 8.37 -16.17 12.43
C ASP A 136 8.45 -17.41 11.50
N SER A 137 8.06 -18.58 12.01
CA SER A 137 8.07 -19.85 11.28
C SER A 137 7.18 -19.89 10.04
N THR A 138 6.26 -18.93 9.88
CA THR A 138 5.41 -18.77 8.69
C THR A 138 6.00 -17.77 7.70
N GLY A 139 7.17 -17.20 7.99
CA GLY A 139 7.78 -16.08 7.28
C GLY A 139 7.08 -14.75 7.52
N THR A 140 6.22 -14.65 8.53
CA THR A 140 5.46 -13.43 8.84
C THR A 140 6.26 -12.56 9.81
N TYR A 141 6.32 -11.25 9.55
CA TYR A 141 6.85 -10.27 10.49
C TYR A 141 5.73 -9.33 10.96
N GLN A 142 5.90 -8.78 12.16
CA GLN A 142 5.05 -7.73 12.70
C GLN A 142 5.89 -6.60 13.28
N ILE A 143 5.50 -5.35 13.02
CA ILE A 143 6.11 -4.14 13.56
C ILE A 143 5.00 -3.29 14.16
N SER A 144 5.09 -2.98 15.46
CA SER A 144 4.16 -2.04 16.12
C SER A 144 4.74 -0.63 16.06
N VAL A 145 3.93 0.34 15.62
CA VAL A 145 4.29 1.74 15.48
C VAL A 145 3.33 2.60 16.29
N GLU A 146 3.86 3.31 17.28
CA GLU A 146 3.08 4.11 18.24
C GLU A 146 2.68 5.49 17.68
N HIS A 147 3.55 6.09 16.87
CA HIS A 147 3.39 7.45 16.39
C HIS A 147 2.79 7.47 14.99
N ASP A 148 2.07 8.54 14.66
CA ASP A 148 1.53 8.75 13.32
C ASP A 148 2.62 9.34 12.42
N HIS A 149 2.79 8.80 11.21
CA HIS A 149 3.82 9.18 10.24
C HIS A 149 3.20 9.81 8.98
N GLN A 150 2.20 10.68 9.15
CA GLN A 150 1.45 11.29 8.04
C GLN A 150 2.31 12.09 7.04
N GLU A 151 3.38 12.74 7.49
CA GLU A 151 4.25 13.58 6.66
C GLU A 151 5.50 12.83 6.16
N GLU A 152 5.45 11.50 6.18
CA GLU A 152 6.58 10.64 5.88
C GLU A 152 6.22 9.59 4.82
N ASN A 153 7.20 9.26 3.98
CA ASN A 153 7.14 8.10 3.11
C ASN A 153 7.75 6.91 3.85
N CYS A 154 6.93 5.91 4.16
CA CYS A 154 7.36 4.70 4.84
C CYS A 154 7.41 3.49 3.89
N ASP A 155 8.51 2.76 3.93
CA ASP A 155 8.70 1.50 3.22
C ASP A 155 9.15 0.40 4.19
N ILE A 156 8.68 -0.82 4.01
CA ILE A 156 9.39 -2.00 4.52
C ILE A 156 10.49 -2.38 3.55
N ARG A 157 11.69 -2.71 4.04
CA ARG A 157 12.85 -3.14 3.26
C ARG A 157 13.40 -4.48 3.75
N LEU A 158 13.86 -5.31 2.83
CA LEU A 158 14.64 -6.51 3.16
C LEU A 158 16.01 -6.11 3.72
N LEU A 159 16.45 -6.78 4.78
CA LEU A 159 17.81 -6.62 5.31
C LEU A 159 18.66 -7.87 5.12
N LYS A 160 18.18 -9.02 5.59
CA LYS A 160 18.99 -10.24 5.64
C LYS A 160 18.11 -11.48 5.63
N SER A 161 18.50 -12.48 4.85
CA SER A 161 17.91 -13.82 4.91
C SER A 161 18.62 -14.69 5.95
N SER A 162 17.88 -15.61 6.56
CA SER A 162 18.42 -16.69 7.40
C SER A 162 18.92 -17.88 6.55
N GLN A 163 18.47 -18.00 5.30
CA GLN A 163 18.83 -19.08 4.38
C GLN A 163 19.99 -18.64 3.48
N SER A 164 21.10 -19.38 3.49
CA SER A 164 22.30 -19.02 2.72
C SER A 164 22.13 -19.20 1.21
N ASP A 165 21.30 -20.15 0.78
CA ASP A 165 21.02 -20.41 -0.64
C ASP A 165 19.89 -19.52 -1.19
N CYS A 166 19.32 -18.66 -0.35
CA CYS A 166 18.25 -17.72 -0.71
C CYS A 166 18.40 -16.40 0.04
N SER A 167 19.49 -15.68 -0.25
CA SER A 167 19.87 -14.43 0.44
C SER A 167 20.10 -13.23 -0.47
N GLU A 168 20.07 -13.42 -1.80
CA GLU A 168 20.28 -12.31 -2.74
C GLU A 168 19.09 -11.34 -2.68
N ILE A 169 19.38 -10.05 -2.56
CA ILE A 169 18.38 -8.98 -2.53
C ILE A 169 18.37 -8.29 -3.89
N ASN A 170 17.21 -8.22 -4.52
CA ASN A 170 17.00 -7.45 -5.74
C ASN A 170 16.61 -6.00 -5.41
N GLU A 171 17.49 -5.04 -5.64
CA GLU A 171 17.27 -3.61 -5.33
C GLU A 171 16.01 -3.00 -5.95
N GLY A 172 15.52 -3.56 -7.07
CA GLY A 172 14.27 -3.10 -7.69
C GLY A 172 13.01 -3.63 -7.00
N ARG A 173 13.13 -4.64 -6.13
CA ARG A 173 12.02 -5.39 -5.52
C ARG A 173 12.20 -5.64 -4.02
N ASN A 174 13.15 -4.94 -3.39
CA ASN A 174 13.49 -5.12 -1.98
C ASN A 174 12.67 -4.25 -1.02
N ARG A 175 11.69 -3.48 -1.54
CA ARG A 175 10.88 -2.57 -0.73
C ARG A 175 9.37 -2.66 -1.01
N ALA A 176 8.58 -2.46 0.03
CA ALA A 176 7.12 -2.39 -0.02
C ALA A 176 6.63 -1.11 0.68
N PRO A 177 6.05 -0.15 -0.05
CA PRO A 177 5.47 1.05 0.56
C PRO A 177 4.32 0.70 1.51
N ILE A 178 4.19 1.46 2.60
CA ILE A 178 3.16 1.23 3.61
C ILE A 178 2.68 2.54 4.23
N VAL A 179 1.37 2.66 4.42
CA VAL A 179 0.75 3.85 5.00
C VAL A 179 0.70 3.70 6.52
N VAL A 180 1.43 4.56 7.24
CA VAL A 180 1.55 4.53 8.70
C VAL A 180 0.89 5.76 9.32
N THR A 181 -0.39 5.95 8.98
CA THR A 181 -1.24 6.99 9.56
C THR A 181 -2.68 6.49 9.71
N HIS A 182 -3.42 7.10 10.63
CA HIS A 182 -4.86 6.91 10.80
C HIS A 182 -5.68 7.89 9.96
N ASN A 183 -5.07 8.92 9.38
CA ASN A 183 -5.75 9.99 8.65
C ASN A 183 -6.06 9.64 7.18
N VAL A 184 -6.36 8.37 6.90
CA VAL A 184 -6.58 7.81 5.56
C VAL A 184 -7.89 7.01 5.42
N GLY A 185 -8.78 7.09 6.41
CA GLY A 185 -10.08 6.42 6.37
C GLY A 185 -10.03 4.89 6.53
N ILE A 186 -8.88 4.34 6.94
CA ILE A 186 -8.73 2.91 7.22
C ILE A 186 -9.09 2.65 8.69
N ALA A 187 -10.17 1.91 8.93
CA ALA A 187 -10.69 1.64 10.28
C ALA A 187 -9.85 0.65 11.09
N SER A 188 -9.15 -0.28 10.43
CA SER A 188 -8.27 -1.25 11.09
C SER A 188 -6.98 -0.57 11.58
N ASN A 189 -6.38 -1.10 12.65
CA ASN A 189 -5.02 -0.72 13.08
C ASN A 189 -3.94 -1.54 12.38
N VAL A 190 -4.31 -2.57 11.62
CA VAL A 190 -3.36 -3.42 10.89
C VAL A 190 -3.12 -2.85 9.50
N ARG A 191 -1.85 -2.85 9.07
CA ARG A 191 -1.42 -2.45 7.73
C ARG A 191 -0.68 -3.63 7.12
N TYR A 192 -1.18 -4.14 6.00
CA TYR A 192 -0.56 -5.26 5.31
C TYR A 192 0.43 -4.74 4.27
N ALA A 193 1.69 -5.08 4.42
CA ALA A 193 2.74 -4.82 3.45
C ALA A 193 2.81 -5.97 2.44
N ASN A 194 3.13 -5.65 1.19
CA ASN A 194 3.41 -6.67 0.17
C ASN A 194 4.54 -7.58 0.62
N SER A 195 4.43 -8.88 0.31
CA SER A 195 5.49 -9.83 0.60
C SER A 195 6.76 -9.47 -0.17
N LEU A 196 7.92 -9.64 0.45
CA LEU A 196 9.22 -9.35 -0.15
C LEU A 196 10.04 -10.63 -0.34
N GLY A 197 10.64 -10.78 -1.52
CA GLY A 197 11.34 -12.00 -1.92
C GLY A 197 12.85 -11.86 -1.91
N PHE A 198 13.55 -12.79 -1.26
CA PHE A 198 14.97 -13.05 -1.53
C PHE A 198 15.10 -13.96 -2.75
N LEU A 199 16.13 -13.76 -3.56
CA LEU A 199 16.38 -14.60 -4.72
C LEU A 199 17.19 -15.84 -4.32
N LYS A 200 16.74 -17.01 -4.79
CA LYS A 200 17.50 -18.26 -4.68
C LYS A 200 18.71 -18.20 -5.61
N GLU A 201 19.87 -18.67 -5.14
CA GLU A 201 21.11 -18.66 -5.93
C GLU A 201 20.95 -19.44 -7.24
N LYS A 202 20.42 -20.66 -7.14
CA LYS A 202 20.10 -21.51 -8.29
C LYS A 202 18.59 -21.75 -8.37
N PRO A 203 17.92 -21.32 -9.46
CA PRO A 203 16.51 -21.62 -9.68
C PRO A 203 16.23 -23.13 -9.69
N LEU A 204 15.03 -23.52 -9.27
CA LEU A 204 14.59 -24.91 -9.35
C LEU A 204 14.46 -25.37 -10.81
N SER A 205 14.69 -26.66 -11.06
CA SER A 205 14.65 -27.23 -12.41
C SER A 205 13.29 -27.16 -13.08
N ASN A 206 12.21 -27.15 -12.31
CA ASN A 206 10.83 -27.07 -12.79
C ASN A 206 10.31 -25.62 -12.95
N CYS A 207 11.13 -24.59 -12.75
CA CYS A 207 10.69 -23.20 -12.84
C CYS A 207 10.13 -22.83 -14.22
N GLY A 208 10.64 -23.40 -15.31
CA GLY A 208 10.07 -23.16 -16.65
C GLY A 208 8.60 -23.57 -16.73
N GLN A 209 8.24 -24.74 -16.20
CA GLN A 209 6.85 -25.22 -16.16
C GLN A 209 5.97 -24.36 -15.25
N ILE A 210 6.52 -23.90 -14.11
CA ILE A 210 5.79 -23.02 -13.19
C ILE A 210 5.49 -21.68 -13.86
N LEU A 211 6.48 -21.06 -14.50
CA LEU A 211 6.31 -19.75 -15.14
C LEU A 211 5.35 -19.79 -16.33
N MET A 212 5.28 -20.91 -17.07
CA MET A 212 4.27 -21.12 -18.10
C MET A 212 2.83 -21.06 -17.56
N GLN A 213 2.59 -21.49 -16.32
CA GLN A 213 1.24 -21.42 -15.70
C GLN A 213 0.77 -19.98 -15.51
N TYR A 214 1.70 -19.02 -15.42
CA TYR A 214 1.41 -17.60 -15.28
C TYR A 214 1.35 -16.86 -16.62
N ALA A 215 1.33 -17.58 -17.75
CA ALA A 215 1.38 -17.02 -19.10
C ALA A 215 2.58 -16.06 -19.31
N LEU A 216 3.66 -16.24 -18.55
CA LEU A 216 4.93 -15.54 -18.73
C LEU A 216 5.83 -16.24 -19.76
N GLY A 217 5.41 -17.43 -20.22
CA GLY A 217 6.01 -18.11 -21.35
C GLY A 217 5.04 -18.12 -22.53
N THR A 218 5.56 -17.70 -23.69
CA THR A 218 5.07 -17.78 -25.09
C THR A 218 4.42 -16.49 -25.63
N GLU A 219 4.75 -15.99 -26.84
CA GLU A 219 5.30 -16.62 -28.06
C GLU A 219 6.43 -15.76 -28.70
N ASP A 220 7.37 -16.43 -29.38
CA ASP A 220 8.60 -15.98 -30.08
C ASP A 220 9.94 -15.92 -29.31
#